data_AF-A0A0V0QR72-F1
#
_entry.id   AF-A0A0V0QR72-F1
#
_cell.length_a   1.000
_cell.length_b   1.000
_cell.length_c   1.000
_cell.angle_alpha   90.00
_cell.angle_beta   90.00
_cell.angle_gamma   90.00
#
_symmetry.space_group_name_H-M   'P 1'
#
loop_
_entity.id
_entity.type
_entity.pdbx_description
1 polymer ?
#
loop_
_entity_poly.entity_id
_entity_poly.type
_entity_poly.pdbx_seq_one_letter_code
_entity_poly.pdbx_strand_id
1 'polypeptide(L)'
;MKQMRNLSNIQLILYKVQFLLIKIWEYQQLVVLVPKIYIKVVTTYIQLIQITQQIKQLLQQIYKFRIKLNFIINIFLINLYNYFQIQARKSQQFKLLKARQQHKVLRVDNKIIVVGGGYTENQEDFQYIPECEMIDLEKKQVQYLPPLNYPRLNCSLAQNQNKQIFCFGGYLKNETNCPYIEYLNLQNPTQWMVLQDPNYTPFSDSLIVDIRDNQFIIFGGTQKS
;
A
#
# COMPACT_ATOMS: atom_id res chain seq x y z
N MET A 1 -86.62 73.95 -17.40
CA MET A 1 -85.91 72.75 -17.92
C MET A 1 -84.55 73.02 -18.57
N LYS A 2 -84.31 74.13 -19.29
CA LYS A 2 -82.98 74.46 -19.87
C LYS A 2 -81.87 74.70 -18.83
N GLN A 3 -82.18 75.33 -17.69
CA GLN A 3 -81.20 75.57 -16.62
C GLN A 3 -80.70 74.27 -15.94
N MET A 4 -81.54 73.22 -15.82
CA MET A 4 -81.11 71.95 -15.23
C MET A 4 -80.19 71.12 -16.14
N ARG A 5 -80.32 71.23 -17.48
CA ARG A 5 -79.38 70.57 -18.43
C ARG A 5 -77.99 71.25 -18.46
N ASN A 6 -77.91 72.55 -18.17
CA ASN A 6 -76.63 73.23 -18.06
C ASN A 6 -75.89 72.83 -16.78
N LEU A 7 -76.59 72.63 -15.66
CA LEU A 7 -75.99 72.15 -14.42
C LEU A 7 -75.44 70.73 -14.55
N SER A 8 -76.12 69.82 -15.27
CA SER A 8 -75.61 68.46 -15.50
C SER A 8 -74.37 68.44 -16.41
N ASN A 9 -74.30 69.31 -17.41
CA ASN A 9 -73.12 69.42 -18.29
C ASN A 9 -71.91 70.00 -17.54
N ILE A 10 -72.11 70.98 -16.67
CA ILE A 10 -71.05 71.54 -15.83
C ILE A 10 -70.53 70.48 -14.85
N GLN A 11 -71.41 69.71 -14.20
CA GLN A 11 -70.99 68.61 -13.34
C GLN A 11 -70.18 67.54 -14.09
N LEU A 12 -70.60 67.15 -15.29
CA LEU A 12 -69.86 66.18 -16.12
C LEU A 12 -68.47 66.69 -16.53
N ILE A 13 -68.34 67.98 -16.85
CA ILE A 13 -67.06 68.62 -17.15
C ILE A 13 -66.15 68.62 -15.91
N LEU A 14 -66.69 68.96 -14.73
CA LEU A 14 -65.94 68.94 -13.48
C LEU A 14 -65.43 67.53 -13.15
N TYR A 15 -66.25 66.48 -13.34
CA TYR A 15 -65.80 65.09 -13.16
C TYR A 15 -64.69 64.70 -14.13
N LYS A 16 -64.78 65.09 -15.42
CA LYS A 16 -63.74 64.81 -16.40
C LYS A 16 -62.42 65.52 -16.07
N VAL A 17 -62.48 66.78 -15.63
CA VAL A 17 -61.31 67.55 -15.18
C VAL A 17 -60.71 66.90 -13.94
N GLN A 18 -61.52 66.53 -12.96
CA GLN A 18 -61.05 65.86 -11.75
C GLN A 18 -60.37 64.52 -12.06
N PHE A 19 -60.94 63.71 -12.95
CA PHE A 19 -60.32 62.46 -13.41
C PHE A 19 -58.99 62.70 -14.13
N LEU A 20 -58.91 63.72 -14.98
CA LEU A 20 -57.67 64.08 -15.68
C LEU A 20 -56.58 64.54 -14.71
N LEU A 21 -56.93 65.34 -13.69
CA LEU A 21 -56.01 65.79 -12.65
C LEU A 21 -55.46 64.62 -11.81
N ILE A 22 -56.31 63.64 -11.47
CA ILE A 22 -55.86 62.40 -10.80
C ILE A 22 -54.88 61.64 -11.69
N LYS A 23 -55.16 61.50 -12.99
CA LYS A 23 -54.26 60.81 -13.94
C LYS A 23 -52.94 61.53 -14.14
N ILE A 24 -52.93 62.87 -14.18
CA ILE A 24 -51.71 63.67 -14.24
C ILE A 24 -50.89 63.50 -12.96
N TRP A 25 -51.54 63.52 -11.79
CA TRP A 25 -50.87 63.29 -10.52
C TRP A 25 -50.25 61.89 -10.43
N GLU A 26 -50.99 60.84 -10.82
CA GLU A 26 -50.46 59.46 -10.92
C GLU A 26 -49.25 59.37 -11.89
N TYR A 27 -49.33 60.04 -13.04
CA TYR A 27 -48.24 60.09 -14.01
C TYR A 27 -47.01 60.81 -13.44
N GLN A 28 -47.19 61.93 -12.73
CA GLN A 28 -46.09 62.63 -12.05
C GLN A 28 -45.42 61.75 -10.99
N GLN A 29 -46.19 60.95 -10.24
CA GLN A 29 -45.61 59.99 -9.29
C GLN A 29 -44.80 58.89 -10.00
N LEU A 30 -45.31 58.37 -11.13
CA LEU A 30 -44.60 57.36 -11.93
C LEU A 30 -43.29 57.89 -12.53
N VAL A 31 -43.29 59.12 -13.06
CA VAL A 31 -42.09 59.76 -13.63
C VAL A 31 -40.99 59.91 -12.59
N VAL A 32 -41.33 60.11 -11.31
CA VAL A 32 -40.34 60.19 -10.21
C VAL A 32 -39.93 58.81 -9.69
N LEU A 33 -40.86 57.85 -9.66
CA LEU A 33 -40.63 56.52 -9.08
C LEU A 33 -39.79 55.61 -9.99
N VAL A 34 -40.05 55.62 -11.30
CA VAL A 34 -39.37 54.73 -12.26
C VAL A 34 -37.83 54.93 -12.27
N PRO A 35 -37.29 56.17 -12.33
CA PRO A 35 -35.84 56.38 -12.25
C PRO A 35 -35.23 55.88 -10.95
N LYS A 36 -35.92 56.03 -9.82
CA LYS A 36 -35.44 55.54 -8.51
C LYS A 36 -35.34 54.01 -8.49
N ILE A 37 -36.37 53.32 -9.01
CA ILE A 37 -36.36 51.85 -9.13
C ILE A 37 -35.23 51.43 -10.08
N TYR A 38 -35.11 52.07 -11.24
CA TYR A 38 -34.05 51.78 -12.21
C TYR A 38 -32.65 51.92 -11.59
N ILE A 39 -32.37 53.02 -10.90
CA ILE A 39 -31.09 53.23 -10.18
C ILE A 39 -30.85 52.12 -9.15
N LYS A 40 -31.87 51.74 -8.37
CA LYS A 40 -31.76 50.66 -7.38
C LYS A 40 -31.46 49.31 -8.04
N VAL A 41 -32.09 48.99 -9.17
CA VAL A 41 -31.83 47.75 -9.92
C VAL A 41 -30.42 47.74 -10.49
N VAL A 42 -29.98 48.84 -11.12
CA VAL A 42 -28.63 48.95 -11.69
C VAL A 42 -27.55 48.87 -10.61
N THR A 43 -27.73 49.56 -9.48
CA THR A 43 -26.79 49.50 -8.35
C THR A 43 -26.71 48.09 -7.76
N THR A 44 -27.85 47.40 -7.60
CA THR A 44 -27.88 46.00 -7.16
C THR A 44 -27.17 45.08 -8.16
N TYR A 45 -27.37 45.30 -9.46
CA TYR A 45 -26.72 44.53 -10.52
C TYR A 45 -25.19 44.71 -10.51
N ILE A 46 -24.70 45.94 -10.34
CA ILE A 46 -23.26 46.22 -10.21
C ILE A 46 -22.68 45.53 -8.98
N GLN A 47 -23.37 45.58 -7.83
CA GLN A 47 -22.95 44.87 -6.61
C GLN A 47 -22.86 43.35 -6.84
N LEU A 48 -23.83 42.75 -7.54
CA LEU A 48 -23.80 41.33 -7.89
C LEU A 48 -22.59 40.96 -8.79
N ILE A 49 -22.24 41.82 -9.77
CA ILE A 49 -21.05 41.61 -10.60
C ILE A 49 -19.78 41.67 -9.74
N GLN A 50 -19.66 42.65 -8.84
CA GLN A 50 -18.52 42.79 -7.94
C GLN A 50 -18.37 41.56 -7.03
N ILE A 51 -19.46 41.09 -6.42
CA ILE A 51 -19.47 39.88 -5.60
C ILE A 51 -19.05 38.66 -6.44
N THR A 52 -19.55 38.53 -7.67
CA THR A 52 -19.18 37.43 -8.58
C THR A 52 -17.69 37.46 -8.91
N GLN A 53 -17.10 38.63 -9.13
CA GLN A 53 -15.66 38.79 -9.36
C GLN A 53 -14.84 38.42 -8.12
N GLN A 54 -15.27 38.83 -6.93
CA GLN A 54 -14.63 38.46 -5.66
C GLN A 54 -14.66 36.94 -5.43
N ILE A 55 -15.80 36.28 -5.67
CA ILE A 55 -15.93 34.82 -5.57
C ILE A 55 -14.97 34.12 -6.55
N LYS A 56 -14.88 34.59 -7.80
CA LYS A 56 -13.93 34.04 -8.78
C LYS A 56 -12.48 34.17 -8.32
N GLN A 57 -12.09 35.31 -7.74
CA GLN A 57 -10.74 35.51 -7.20
C GLN A 57 -10.47 34.56 -6.02
N LEU A 58 -11.44 34.39 -5.11
CA LEU A 58 -11.32 33.46 -3.98
C LEU A 58 -11.17 32.01 -4.44
N LEU A 59 -11.98 31.57 -5.42
CA LEU A 59 -11.87 30.23 -6.00
C LEU A 59 -10.50 29.98 -6.65
N GLN A 60 -9.95 30.98 -7.35
CA GLN A 60 -8.60 30.89 -7.91
C GLN A 60 -7.52 30.78 -6.82
N GLN A 61 -7.67 31.50 -5.70
CA GLN A 61 -6.76 31.38 -4.56
C GLN A 61 -6.84 29.99 -3.91
N ILE A 62 -8.05 29.45 -3.70
CA ILE A 62 -8.27 28.10 -3.17
C ILE A 62 -7.64 27.04 -4.09
N TYR A 63 -7.83 27.19 -5.42
CA TYR A 63 -7.24 26.28 -6.39
C TYR A 63 -5.70 26.31 -6.35
N LYS A 64 -5.09 27.50 -6.31
CA LYS A 64 -3.64 27.66 -6.16
C LYS A 64 -3.13 27.05 -4.84
N PHE A 65 -3.87 27.22 -3.75
CA PHE A 65 -3.54 26.62 -2.46
C PHE A 65 -3.58 25.09 -2.52
N ARG A 66 -4.63 24.51 -3.13
CA ARG A 66 -4.77 23.06 -3.31
C ARG A 66 -3.61 22.45 -4.10
N ILE A 67 -3.16 23.11 -5.18
CA ILE A 67 -1.99 22.65 -5.95
C ILE A 67 -0.73 22.66 -5.07
N LYS A 68 -0.48 23.74 -4.34
CA LYS A 68 0.68 23.83 -3.42
C LYS A 68 0.63 22.75 -2.34
N LEU A 69 -0.54 22.49 -1.75
CA LEU A 69 -0.72 21.46 -0.73
C LEU A 69 -0.43 20.06 -1.29
N ASN A 70 -0.97 19.73 -2.47
CA ASN A 70 -0.71 18.45 -3.12
C ASN A 70 0.79 18.25 -3.44
N PHE A 71 1.48 19.31 -3.86
CA PHE A 71 2.92 19.26 -4.10
C PHE A 71 3.71 18.94 -2.81
N ILE A 72 3.36 19.59 -1.69
CA ILE A 72 3.98 19.32 -0.38
C ILE A 72 3.72 17.88 0.07
N ILE A 73 2.48 17.39 -0.06
CA ILE A 73 2.12 16.01 0.28
C ILE A 73 2.93 15.02 -0.54
N ASN A 74 3.06 15.23 -1.85
CA ASN A 74 3.84 14.33 -2.71
C ASN A 74 5.33 14.30 -2.33
N ILE A 75 5.94 15.44 -2.03
CA ILE A 75 7.32 15.50 -1.52
C ILE A 75 7.45 14.70 -0.22
N PHE A 76 6.51 14.89 0.71
CA PHE A 76 6.51 14.17 1.97
C PHE A 76 6.42 12.65 1.76
N LEU A 77 5.50 12.19 0.90
CA LEU A 77 5.33 10.77 0.58
C LEU A 77 6.58 10.15 -0.07
N ILE A 78 7.22 10.87 -0.99
CA ILE A 78 8.49 10.42 -1.61
C ILE A 78 9.60 10.28 -0.56
N ASN A 79 9.74 11.27 0.32
CA ASN A 79 10.73 11.24 1.39
C ASN A 79 10.47 10.10 2.38
N LEU A 80 9.20 9.86 2.72
CA LEU A 80 8.79 8.77 3.59
C LEU A 80 9.09 7.40 2.97
N TYR A 81 8.78 7.22 1.68
CA TYR A 81 9.13 6.03 0.93
C TYR A 81 10.65 5.78 0.90
N ASN A 82 11.43 6.83 0.60
CA ASN A 82 12.89 6.75 0.60
C ASN A 82 13.46 6.40 1.99
N TYR A 83 12.89 6.98 3.05
CA TYR A 83 13.25 6.63 4.42
C TYR A 83 13.03 5.14 4.70
N PHE A 84 11.86 4.60 4.37
CA PHE A 84 11.58 3.17 4.54
C PHE A 84 12.51 2.29 3.69
N GLN A 85 12.81 2.68 2.45
CA GLN A 85 13.79 1.99 1.62
C GLN A 85 15.19 2.01 2.21
N ILE A 86 15.65 3.15 2.76
CA ILE A 86 16.96 3.26 3.40
C ILE A 86 17.02 2.39 4.67
N GLN A 87 15.96 2.38 5.49
CA GLN A 87 15.92 1.52 6.66
C GLN A 87 15.87 0.04 6.28
N ALA A 88 15.14 -0.33 5.23
CA ALA A 88 15.17 -1.68 4.66
C ALA A 88 16.55 -2.05 4.11
N ARG A 89 17.30 -1.08 3.56
CA ARG A 89 18.66 -1.24 3.03
C ARG A 89 19.76 -1.21 4.07
N LYS A 90 19.49 -0.75 5.30
CA LYS A 90 20.34 -1.06 6.46
C LYS A 90 20.16 -2.54 6.81
N SER A 91 20.42 -3.41 5.84
CA SER A 91 20.44 -4.85 6.02
C SER A 91 21.56 -5.14 7.02
N GLN A 92 21.18 -5.82 8.09
CA GLN A 92 22.18 -6.40 8.98
C GLN A 92 22.92 -7.45 8.17
N GLN A 93 24.21 -7.23 7.94
CA GLN A 93 25.05 -8.19 7.26
C GLN A 93 25.52 -9.23 8.27
N PHE A 94 25.21 -10.49 7.99
CA PHE A 94 25.73 -11.62 8.73
C PHE A 94 26.75 -12.32 7.87
N LYS A 95 27.95 -12.51 8.42
CA LYS A 95 28.96 -13.36 7.80
C LYS A 95 28.75 -14.78 8.31
N LEU A 96 28.37 -15.70 7.42
CA LEU A 96 28.33 -17.12 7.75
C LEU A 96 29.72 -17.60 8.17
N LEU A 97 29.77 -18.57 9.07
CA LEU A 97 31.01 -19.17 9.55
C LEU A 97 31.71 -19.93 8.41
N LYS A 98 30.92 -20.54 7.50
CA LYS A 98 31.42 -21.20 6.29
C LYS A 98 30.73 -20.67 5.04
N ALA A 99 31.53 -20.23 4.07
CA ALA A 99 31.03 -19.81 2.76
C ALA A 99 30.42 -21.00 2.00
N ARG A 100 29.25 -20.78 1.37
CA ARG A 100 28.47 -21.84 0.74
C ARG A 100 27.52 -21.30 -0.34
N GLN A 101 27.36 -22.05 -1.42
CA GLN A 101 26.32 -21.90 -2.43
C GLN A 101 25.28 -23.01 -2.30
N GLN A 102 24.10 -22.83 -2.91
CA GLN A 102 23.05 -23.85 -2.96
C GLN A 102 22.58 -24.37 -1.58
N HIS A 103 22.79 -23.55 -0.54
CA HIS A 103 22.28 -23.79 0.80
C HIS A 103 20.79 -23.44 0.87
N LYS A 104 20.14 -23.84 1.96
CA LYS A 104 18.76 -23.44 2.25
C LYS A 104 18.67 -22.66 3.54
N VAL A 105 17.68 -21.79 3.57
CA VAL A 105 17.45 -20.87 4.68
C VAL A 105 16.03 -21.04 5.17
N LEU A 106 15.86 -21.09 6.48
CA LEU A 106 14.56 -21.17 7.14
C LEU A 106 14.55 -20.18 8.31
N ARG A 107 13.53 -19.32 8.38
CA ARG A 107 13.34 -18.44 9.53
C ARG A 107 12.53 -19.16 10.59
N VAL A 108 13.05 -19.18 11.82
CA VAL A 108 12.38 -19.71 13.00
C VAL A 108 12.40 -18.64 14.08
N ASP A 109 11.24 -18.06 14.39
CA ASP A 109 11.11 -16.92 15.30
C ASP A 109 12.04 -15.74 14.91
N ASN A 110 12.93 -15.34 15.84
CA ASN A 110 13.95 -14.32 15.66
C ASN A 110 15.33 -14.90 15.27
N LYS A 111 15.33 -16.09 14.67
CA LYS A 111 16.52 -16.80 14.22
C LYS A 111 16.41 -17.16 12.75
N ILE A 112 17.55 -17.24 12.08
CA ILE A 112 17.66 -17.75 10.71
C ILE A 112 18.53 -19.01 10.76
N ILE A 113 18.00 -20.12 10.27
CA ILE A 113 18.73 -21.38 10.16
C ILE A 113 19.22 -21.53 8.73
N VAL A 114 20.49 -21.86 8.57
CA VAL A 114 21.16 -22.07 7.28
C VAL A 114 21.67 -23.51 7.24
N VAL A 115 21.21 -24.30 6.27
CA VAL A 115 21.47 -25.74 6.20
C VAL A 115 22.02 -26.12 4.84
N GLY A 116 22.99 -27.04 4.85
CA GLY A 116 23.51 -27.68 3.65
C GLY A 116 24.26 -26.73 2.72
N GLY A 117 24.21 -27.06 1.43
CA GLY A 117 24.93 -26.38 0.36
C GLY A 117 26.32 -26.97 0.14
N GLY A 118 27.17 -26.21 -0.53
CA GLY A 118 28.56 -26.57 -0.74
C GLY A 118 29.40 -25.44 -1.28
N TYR A 119 30.64 -25.70 -1.61
CA TYR A 119 31.58 -24.73 -2.13
C TYR A 119 32.61 -25.42 -3.02
N THR A 120 33.28 -24.63 -3.85
CA THR A 120 34.37 -25.11 -4.69
C THR A 120 35.65 -24.46 -4.19
N GLU A 121 36.58 -25.27 -3.66
CA GLU A 121 37.85 -24.73 -3.13
C GLU A 121 38.85 -24.45 -4.26
N ASN A 122 38.96 -25.36 -5.24
CA ASN A 122 40.00 -25.32 -6.29
C ASN A 122 39.48 -25.61 -7.71
N GLN A 123 38.32 -25.06 -8.09
CA GLN A 123 37.59 -25.25 -9.37
C GLN A 123 37.17 -26.68 -9.75
N GLU A 124 37.86 -27.73 -9.27
CA GLU A 124 37.66 -29.11 -9.73
C GLU A 124 36.79 -29.95 -8.77
N ASP A 125 36.81 -29.65 -7.47
CA ASP A 125 36.07 -30.43 -6.46
C ASP A 125 35.01 -29.59 -5.75
N PHE A 126 33.74 -29.93 -5.99
CA PHE A 126 32.63 -29.40 -5.21
C PHE A 126 32.51 -30.15 -3.88
N GLN A 127 32.68 -29.42 -2.77
CA GLN A 127 32.59 -29.94 -1.42
C GLN A 127 31.20 -29.68 -0.83
N TYR A 128 30.55 -30.73 -0.36
CA TYR A 128 29.24 -30.68 0.27
C TYR A 128 29.41 -30.37 1.77
N ILE A 129 28.60 -29.44 2.28
CA ILE A 129 28.70 -28.91 3.64
C ILE A 129 27.61 -29.55 4.51
N PRO A 130 27.94 -30.37 5.52
CA PRO A 130 26.95 -30.84 6.49
C PRO A 130 26.60 -29.79 7.55
N GLU A 131 27.42 -28.75 7.74
CA GLU A 131 27.26 -27.80 8.84
C GLU A 131 25.92 -27.06 8.77
N CYS A 132 25.21 -27.04 9.90
CA CYS A 132 24.04 -26.20 10.12
C CYS A 132 24.46 -24.97 10.91
N GLU A 133 24.09 -23.77 10.46
CA GLU A 133 24.37 -22.52 11.16
C GLU A 133 23.06 -21.85 11.60
N MET A 134 23.09 -21.19 12.76
CA MET A 134 21.99 -20.39 13.28
C MET A 134 22.46 -18.96 13.47
N ILE A 135 21.75 -18.03 12.85
CA ILE A 135 21.92 -16.60 13.04
C ILE A 135 20.86 -16.14 14.05
N ASP A 136 21.30 -15.68 15.21
CA ASP A 136 20.44 -15.02 16.19
C ASP A 136 20.33 -13.53 15.84
N LEU A 137 19.15 -13.10 15.40
CA LEU A 137 18.92 -11.72 14.94
C LEU A 137 18.91 -10.71 16.09
N GLU A 138 18.64 -11.16 17.32
CA GLU A 138 18.67 -10.32 18.52
C GLU A 138 20.11 -10.06 18.95
N LYS A 139 20.87 -11.15 19.13
CA LYS A 139 22.26 -11.11 19.59
C LYS A 139 23.23 -10.70 18.50
N LYS A 140 22.79 -10.73 17.25
CA LYS A 140 23.58 -10.51 16.04
C LYS A 140 24.78 -11.46 15.94
N GLN A 141 24.58 -12.72 16.31
CA GLN A 141 25.63 -13.73 16.37
C GLN A 141 25.30 -14.90 15.46
N VAL A 142 26.33 -15.50 14.89
CA VAL A 142 26.24 -16.75 14.13
C VAL A 142 26.91 -17.83 14.95
N GLN A 143 26.23 -18.96 15.10
CA GLN A 143 26.75 -20.13 15.81
C GLN A 143 26.43 -21.41 15.05
N TYR A 144 27.23 -22.45 15.27
CA TYR A 144 26.92 -23.77 14.74
C TYR A 144 25.77 -24.42 15.52
N LEU A 145 24.97 -25.17 14.78
CA LEU A 145 24.06 -26.22 15.27
C LEU A 145 24.65 -27.59 14.89
N PRO A 146 24.09 -28.69 15.39
CA PRO A 146 24.50 -30.02 14.94
C PRO A 146 24.49 -30.13 13.40
N PRO A 147 25.52 -30.75 12.81
CA PRO A 147 25.59 -30.94 11.37
C PRO A 147 24.59 -32.01 10.90
N LEU A 148 24.16 -31.93 9.64
CA LEU A 148 23.39 -32.99 8.98
C LEU A 148 24.17 -34.31 9.01
N ASN A 149 23.48 -35.44 9.12
CA ASN A 149 24.10 -36.76 8.95
C ASN A 149 24.49 -36.97 7.47
N TYR A 150 23.73 -36.39 6.54
CA TYR A 150 23.97 -36.49 5.11
C TYR A 150 24.21 -35.10 4.48
N PRO A 151 25.48 -34.71 4.24
CA PRO A 151 25.81 -33.48 3.53
C PRO A 151 25.10 -33.41 2.18
N ARG A 152 24.37 -32.33 1.94
CA ARG A 152 23.54 -32.17 0.74
C ARG A 152 23.37 -30.72 0.31
N LEU A 153 23.15 -30.49 -0.97
CA LEU A 153 22.82 -29.18 -1.55
C LEU A 153 21.42 -29.21 -2.18
N ASN A 154 20.84 -28.03 -2.44
CA ASN A 154 19.50 -27.89 -3.04
C ASN A 154 18.39 -28.68 -2.32
N CYS A 155 18.50 -28.86 -1.00
CA CYS A 155 17.46 -29.48 -0.21
C CYS A 155 16.21 -28.58 -0.09
N SER A 156 15.21 -29.04 0.64
CA SER A 156 14.06 -28.22 1.07
C SER A 156 14.00 -28.22 2.59
N LEU A 157 13.69 -27.07 3.19
CA LEU A 157 13.54 -26.94 4.64
C LEU A 157 12.11 -26.58 5.00
N ALA A 158 11.57 -27.24 6.03
CA ALA A 158 10.30 -26.86 6.65
C ALA A 158 10.43 -26.86 8.17
N GLN A 159 9.49 -26.19 8.84
CA GLN A 159 9.35 -26.22 10.29
C GLN A 159 7.96 -26.69 10.64
N ASN A 160 7.78 -27.39 11.76
CA ASN A 160 6.46 -27.59 12.37
C ASN A 160 6.24 -26.63 13.57
N GLN A 161 5.06 -26.70 14.19
CA GLN A 161 4.73 -25.90 15.38
C GLN A 161 5.60 -26.23 16.60
N ASN A 162 6.13 -27.46 16.70
CA ASN A 162 7.02 -27.89 17.78
C ASN A 162 8.48 -27.40 17.63
N LYS A 163 8.74 -26.48 16.69
CA LYS A 163 10.08 -25.96 16.39
C LYS A 163 11.07 -27.06 15.99
N GLN A 164 10.56 -28.12 15.38
CA GLN A 164 11.38 -29.10 14.68
C GLN A 164 11.56 -28.62 13.24
N ILE A 165 12.80 -28.57 12.79
CA ILE A 165 13.12 -28.29 11.39
C ILE A 165 13.33 -29.62 10.67
N PHE A 166 12.82 -29.72 9.45
CA PHE A 166 12.93 -30.88 8.59
C PHE A 166 13.70 -30.51 7.34
N CYS A 167 14.61 -31.39 6.93
CA CYS A 167 15.43 -31.28 5.73
C CYS A 167 15.07 -32.44 4.79
N PHE A 168 14.51 -32.08 3.63
CA PHE A 168 14.05 -33.03 2.62
C PHE A 168 14.96 -32.98 1.40
N GLY A 169 15.22 -34.15 0.82
CA GLY A 169 15.77 -34.26 -0.52
C GLY A 169 17.13 -33.59 -0.68
N GLY A 170 17.36 -32.98 -1.84
CA GLY A 170 18.64 -32.40 -2.24
C GLY A 170 19.59 -33.44 -2.84
N TYR A 171 20.73 -32.96 -3.36
CA TYR A 171 21.76 -33.82 -3.95
C TYR A 171 22.81 -34.22 -2.91
N LEU A 172 23.22 -35.48 -2.94
CA LEU A 172 24.40 -36.01 -2.25
C LEU A 172 25.66 -35.86 -3.11
N LYS A 173 26.83 -36.15 -2.54
CA LYS A 173 28.14 -36.03 -3.22
C LYS A 173 28.23 -36.78 -4.55
N ASN A 174 27.55 -37.92 -4.68
CA ASN A 174 27.46 -38.72 -5.91
C ASN A 174 26.36 -38.26 -6.86
N GLU A 175 25.83 -37.05 -6.67
CA GLU A 175 24.71 -36.46 -7.41
C GLU A 175 23.39 -37.24 -7.37
N THR A 176 23.25 -38.20 -6.46
CA THR A 176 21.96 -38.86 -6.22
C THR A 176 21.10 -38.03 -5.29
N ASN A 177 19.78 -38.12 -5.46
CA ASN A 177 18.87 -37.46 -4.54
C ASN A 177 18.95 -38.12 -3.15
N CYS A 178 19.00 -37.32 -2.09
CA CYS A 178 19.08 -37.85 -0.74
C CYS A 178 17.74 -38.50 -0.34
N PRO A 179 17.73 -39.83 -0.06
CA PRO A 179 16.49 -40.55 0.28
C PRO A 179 16.04 -40.31 1.72
N TYR A 180 16.84 -39.60 2.53
CA TYR A 180 16.59 -39.45 3.95
C TYR A 180 15.96 -38.09 4.25
N ILE A 181 14.84 -38.13 4.97
CA ILE A 181 14.31 -36.97 5.67
C ILE A 181 15.07 -36.87 6.99
N GLU A 182 15.67 -35.73 7.27
CA GLU A 182 16.31 -35.47 8.57
C GLU A 182 15.53 -34.39 9.30
N TYR A 183 15.45 -34.47 10.63
CA TYR A 183 14.89 -33.39 11.44
C TYR A 183 15.74 -33.07 12.67
N LEU A 184 15.69 -31.81 13.11
CA LEU A 184 16.38 -31.32 14.31
C LEU A 184 15.36 -30.61 15.22
N ASN A 185 15.33 -30.98 16.49
CA ASN A 185 14.53 -30.28 17.50
C ASN A 185 15.28 -29.03 17.98
N LEU A 186 14.80 -27.83 17.63
CA LEU A 186 15.47 -26.58 18.02
C LEU A 186 15.32 -26.22 19.50
N GLN A 187 14.40 -26.86 20.23
CA GLN A 187 14.32 -26.69 21.68
C GLN A 187 15.48 -27.37 22.41
N ASN A 188 16.01 -28.46 21.84
CA ASN A 188 17.19 -29.16 22.33
C ASN A 188 18.01 -29.71 21.15
N PRO A 189 18.82 -28.85 20.50
CA PRO A 189 19.49 -29.20 19.25
C PRO A 189 20.74 -30.04 19.52
N THR A 190 20.56 -31.34 19.78
CA THR A 190 21.68 -32.26 20.04
C THR A 190 22.20 -32.94 18.77
N GLN A 191 21.29 -33.41 17.91
CA GLN A 191 21.62 -34.12 16.68
C GLN A 191 20.45 -34.08 15.69
N TRP A 192 20.75 -34.26 14.40
CA TRP A 192 19.74 -34.55 13.39
C TRP A 192 19.31 -36.00 13.49
N MET A 193 18.01 -36.23 13.47
CA MET A 193 17.39 -37.55 13.51
C MET A 193 16.88 -37.90 12.11
N VAL A 194 17.12 -39.13 11.67
CA VAL A 194 16.59 -39.63 10.38
C VAL A 194 15.15 -40.10 10.59
N LEU A 195 14.24 -39.59 9.78
CA LEU A 195 12.87 -40.06 9.67
C LEU A 195 12.76 -40.98 8.46
N GLN A 196 12.31 -42.22 8.70
CA GLN A 196 12.01 -43.17 7.63
C GLN A 196 10.55 -43.02 7.23
N ASP A 197 10.31 -42.73 5.95
CA ASP A 197 8.98 -42.77 5.35
C ASP A 197 9.04 -43.65 4.10
N PRO A 198 8.36 -44.82 4.10
CA PRO A 198 8.41 -45.74 2.96
C PRO A 198 7.78 -45.18 1.69
N ASN A 199 6.98 -44.10 1.78
CA ASN A 199 6.34 -43.46 0.64
C ASN A 199 7.08 -42.20 0.17
N TYR A 200 8.21 -41.87 0.80
CA TYR A 200 8.96 -40.68 0.44
C TYR A 200 9.76 -40.89 -0.85
N THR A 201 9.44 -40.10 -1.86
CA THR A 201 10.23 -40.00 -3.09
C THR A 201 11.18 -38.79 -2.97
N PRO A 202 12.50 -38.98 -3.13
CA PRO A 202 13.45 -37.90 -2.94
C PRO A 202 13.57 -37.01 -4.19
N PHE A 203 13.50 -35.69 -3.97
CA PHE A 203 13.63 -34.66 -5.01
C PHE A 203 14.74 -33.67 -4.64
N SER A 204 15.45 -33.12 -5.61
CA SER A 204 16.26 -31.92 -5.44
C SER A 204 15.49 -30.69 -5.90
N ASP A 205 15.91 -29.49 -5.51
CA ASP A 205 15.37 -28.23 -6.05
C ASP A 205 13.85 -28.07 -5.85
N SER A 206 13.27 -28.84 -4.94
CA SER A 206 11.87 -28.78 -4.60
C SER A 206 11.55 -27.57 -3.72
N LEU A 207 10.30 -27.12 -3.82
CA LEU A 207 9.69 -26.23 -2.84
C LEU A 207 8.94 -27.08 -1.81
N ILE A 208 8.98 -26.69 -0.54
CA ILE A 208 8.18 -27.32 0.50
C ILE A 208 7.36 -26.26 1.22
N VAL A 209 6.12 -26.63 1.55
CA VAL A 209 5.18 -25.79 2.28
C VAL A 209 4.61 -26.60 3.43
N ASP A 210 4.67 -26.05 4.64
CA ASP A 210 3.93 -26.55 5.80
C ASP A 210 2.45 -26.17 5.67
N ILE A 211 1.55 -27.13 5.85
CA ILE A 211 0.10 -26.92 5.73
C ILE A 211 -0.61 -27.12 7.06
N ARG A 212 -0.17 -28.10 7.86
CA ARG A 212 -0.69 -28.44 9.20
C ARG A 212 0.40 -29.16 9.97
N ASP A 213 0.21 -29.33 11.28
CA ASP A 213 1.17 -30.03 12.14
C ASP A 213 1.67 -31.34 11.56
N ASN A 214 2.96 -31.34 11.20
CA ASN A 214 3.67 -32.47 10.58
C ASN A 214 3.11 -32.90 9.22
N GLN A 215 2.44 -32.00 8.48
CA GLN A 215 1.93 -32.21 7.13
C GLN A 215 2.55 -31.19 6.19
N PHE A 216 3.43 -31.68 5.33
CA PHE A 216 4.12 -30.88 4.33
C PHE A 216 3.67 -31.27 2.92
N ILE A 217 3.56 -30.30 2.03
CA ILE A 217 3.49 -30.59 0.59
C ILE A 217 4.79 -30.16 -0.08
N ILE A 218 5.33 -31.07 -0.87
CA ILE A 218 6.52 -30.87 -1.69
C ILE A 218 6.05 -30.65 -3.14
N PHE A 219 6.48 -29.55 -3.75
CA PHE A 219 6.13 -29.18 -5.12
C PHE A 219 7.38 -29.12 -6.01
N GLY A 220 7.26 -29.69 -7.22
CA GLY A 220 8.29 -29.64 -8.24
C GLY A 220 9.55 -30.41 -7.86
N GLY A 221 10.69 -29.89 -8.30
CA GLY A 221 12.00 -30.50 -8.10
C GLY A 221 12.40 -31.47 -9.22
N THR A 222 13.63 -31.94 -9.15
CA THR A 222 14.22 -32.86 -10.13
C THR A 222 14.46 -34.22 -9.48
N GLN A 223 14.07 -35.27 -10.19
CA GLN A 223 14.44 -36.64 -9.86
C GLN A 223 15.56 -37.07 -10.79
N LYS A 224 16.79 -37.20 -10.26
CA LYS A 224 17.84 -37.92 -10.99
C LYS A 224 17.61 -39.41 -10.77
N SER A 225 17.32 -40.10 -11.86
CA SER A 225 17.26 -41.57 -11.95
C SER A 225 18.64 -42.17 -11.80
#